data_AF-A0A7J3U4K4-F1
#
_entry.id   AF-A0A7J3U4K4-F1
#
_cell.length_a   1.000
_cell.length_b   1.000
_cell.length_c   1.000
_cell.angle_alpha   90.00
_cell.angle_beta   90.00
_cell.angle_gamma   90.00
#
_symmetry.space_group_name_H-M   'P 1'
#
loop_
_entity.id
_entity.type
_entity.pdbx_description
1 polymer ?
#
loop_
_entity_poly.entity_id
_entity_poly.type
_entity_poly.pdbx_seq_one_letter_code
_entity_poly.pdbx_strand_id
1 'polypeptide(L)' 'MIEIDGSYGEGGGQILRMAVALSALTSRAVRITNIRAGRPKPGLKRQHMTAIEAVREICDGRVEGLKEGSM' A
#
# COMPACT_ATOMS: atom_id res chain seq x y z
N MET A 1 1.65 14.62 -4.57
CA MET A 1 1.63 13.15 -4.47
C MET A 1 2.95 12.72 -3.84
N ILE A 2 2.93 11.81 -2.86
CA ILE A 2 4.12 11.24 -2.21
C ILE A 2 4.47 9.93 -2.90
N GLU A 3 5.75 9.68 -3.16
CA GLU A 3 6.23 8.41 -3.73
C GLU A 3 7.02 7.64 -2.68
N ILE A 4 6.75 6.34 -2.56
CA ILE A 4 7.37 5.47 -1.58
C ILE A 4 7.88 4.22 -2.28
N ASP A 5 9.17 3.91 -2.09
CA ASP A 5 9.76 2.64 -2.45
C ASP A 5 9.44 1.59 -1.37
N GLY A 6 8.55 0.66 -1.70
CA GLY A 6 8.11 -0.44 -0.86
C GLY A 6 9.17 -1.53 -0.61
N SER A 7 10.33 -1.44 -1.26
CA SER A 7 11.49 -2.30 -0.98
C SER A 7 12.36 -1.78 0.18
N TYR A 8 12.19 -0.52 0.59
CA TYR A 8 13.02 0.11 1.61
C TYR A 8 12.94 -0.60 2.97
N GLY A 9 14.09 -0.70 3.65
CA GLY A 9 14.21 -1.39 4.95
C GLY A 9 13.94 -2.89 4.82
N GLU A 10 12.98 -3.41 5.58
CA GLU A 10 12.62 -4.83 5.53
C GLU A 10 11.88 -5.25 4.25
N GLY A 11 11.46 -4.30 3.39
CA GLY A 11 10.67 -4.58 2.19
C GLY A 11 9.40 -5.38 2.51
N GLY A 12 8.76 -5.09 3.65
CA GLY A 12 7.63 -5.83 4.19
C GLY A 12 6.27 -5.18 3.91
N GLY A 13 5.21 -5.73 4.51
CA GLY A 13 3.86 -5.13 4.42
C GLY A 13 3.66 -3.89 5.32
N GLN A 14 4.59 -3.61 6.23
CA GLN A 14 4.45 -2.51 7.19
C GLN A 14 4.53 -1.13 6.51
N ILE A 15 5.48 -0.94 5.60
CA ILE A 15 5.62 0.32 4.86
C ILE A 15 4.34 0.66 4.08
N LEU A 16 3.73 -0.35 3.44
CA LEU A 16 2.46 -0.23 2.73
C LEU A 16 1.32 0.21 3.66
N ARG A 17 1.16 -0.46 4.81
CA ARG A 17 0.09 -0.12 5.77
C ARG A 17 0.23 1.30 6.31
N MET A 18 1.45 1.68 6.69
CA MET A 18 1.71 3.01 7.23
C MET A 18 1.51 4.10 6.17
N ALA A 19 1.99 3.88 4.95
CA ALA A 19 1.81 4.80 3.84
C ALA A 19 0.33 5.09 3.55
N VAL A 20 -0.50 4.03 3.49
CA VAL A 20 -1.94 4.14 3.24
C VAL A 20 -2.66 4.84 4.41
N ALA A 21 -2.34 4.47 5.65
CA ALA A 21 -2.91 5.12 6.83
C ALA A 21 -2.56 6.62 6.90
N LEU A 22 -1.29 6.98 6.65
CA LEU A 22 -0.85 8.37 6.62
C LEU A 22 -1.46 9.14 5.44
N SER A 23 -1.60 8.51 4.28
CA SER A 23 -2.29 9.10 3.14
C SER A 23 -3.74 9.45 3.47
N ALA A 24 -4.45 8.55 4.16
CA ALA A 24 -5.82 8.79 4.61
C ALA A 24 -5.91 9.90 5.66
N LEU A 25 -5.02 9.90 6.67
CA LEU A 25 -5.02 10.88 7.75
C LEU A 25 -4.63 12.30 7.29
N THR A 26 -3.75 12.40 6.29
CA THR A 26 -3.21 13.69 5.83
C THR A 26 -3.87 14.20 4.55
N SER A 27 -4.78 13.41 3.96
CA SER A 27 -5.39 13.68 2.65
C SER A 27 -4.36 13.93 1.53
N ARG A 28 -3.14 13.39 1.67
CA ARG A 28 -2.07 13.48 0.67
C ARG A 28 -1.95 12.16 -0.08
N ALA A 29 -2.26 12.18 -1.38
CA ALA A 29 -2.14 11.00 -2.23
C ALA A 29 -0.74 10.37 -2.18
N VAL A 30 -0.67 9.04 -2.12
CA VAL A 30 0.56 8.25 -2.11
C VAL A 30 0.59 7.25 -3.28
N ARG A 31 1.76 7.10 -3.90
CA ARG A 31 2.09 6.03 -4.85
C ARG A 31 3.17 5.17 -4.22
N ILE A 32 2.96 3.86 -4.21
CA ILE A 32 3.91 2.90 -3.64
C ILE A 32 4.33 1.98 -4.77
N THR A 33 5.64 1.82 -4.96
CA THR A 33 6.24 0.90 -5.93
C THR A 33 7.03 -0.18 -5.19
N ASN A 34 7.44 -1.23 -5.90
CA ASN A 34 8.22 -2.34 -5.33
C ASN A 34 7.58 -2.95 -4.06
N ILE A 35 6.24 -3.03 -4.04
CA ILE A 35 5.49 -3.52 -2.88
C ILE A 35 6.01 -4.90 -2.51
N ARG A 36 6.58 -5.00 -1.30
CA ARG A 36 7.09 -6.26 -0.75
C ARG A 36 8.14 -6.95 -1.62
N ALA A 37 8.94 -6.20 -2.39
CA ALA A 37 9.92 -6.76 -3.31
C ALA A 37 10.95 -7.71 -2.65
N GLY A 38 11.30 -7.47 -1.38
CA GLY A 38 12.23 -8.32 -0.62
C GLY A 38 11.62 -9.61 -0.05
N ARG A 39 10.34 -9.94 -0.35
CA ARG A 39 9.66 -11.13 0.20
C ARG A 39 9.58 -12.25 -0.84
N PRO A 40 9.57 -13.54 -0.41
CA PRO A 40 9.48 -14.69 -1.33
C PRO A 40 8.26 -14.69 -2.26
N LYS A 41 7.17 -14.06 -1.82
CA LYS A 41 5.99 -13.77 -2.63
C LYS A 41 5.77 -12.26 -2.60
N PRO A 42 6.30 -11.48 -3.56
CA PRO A 42 6.21 -10.03 -3.58
C PRO A 42 4.80 -9.55 -3.94
N GLY A 43 4.61 -8.24 -3.96
CA GLY A 43 3.36 -7.58 -4.30
C GLY A 43 2.27 -7.66 -3.23
N LEU A 44 1.09 -7.18 -3.58
CA LEU A 44 -0.10 -7.25 -2.73
C LEU A 44 -0.54 -8.70 -2.51
N LYS A 45 -1.09 -8.96 -1.32
CA LYS A 45 -1.74 -10.22 -0.93
C LYS A 45 -3.15 -9.89 -0.46
N ARG A 46 -4.01 -10.89 -0.35
CA ARG A 46 -5.40 -10.77 0.17
C ARG A 46 -5.50 -9.83 1.38
N GLN A 47 -4.69 -10.05 2.42
CA GLN A 47 -4.69 -9.22 3.64
C GLN A 47 -4.39 -7.74 3.39
N HIS A 48 -3.50 -7.43 2.45
CA HIS A 48 -3.14 -6.05 2.12
C HIS A 48 -4.29 -5.39 1.37
N MET A 49 -4.89 -6.11 0.42
CA MET A 49 -6.02 -5.60 -0.36
C MET A 49 -7.22 -5.32 0.54
N THR A 50 -7.56 -6.24 1.44
CA THR A 50 -8.65 -6.04 2.40
C THR A 50 -8.42 -4.82 3.29
N ALA A 51 -7.20 -4.61 3.79
CA ALA A 51 -6.88 -3.44 4.61
C ALA A 51 -6.99 -2.12 3.81
N ILE A 52 -6.51 -2.11 2.56
CA ILE A 52 -6.58 -0.92 1.70
C ILE A 52 -8.02 -0.61 1.30
N GLU A 53 -8.82 -1.63 0.94
CA GLU A 53 -10.24 -1.45 0.60
C GLU A 53 -11.03 -0.91 1.81
N ALA A 54 -10.77 -1.44 3.01
CA ALA A 54 -11.41 -0.92 4.23
C ALA A 54 -11.07 0.56 4.49
N VAL A 55 -9.80 0.95 4.34
CA VAL A 55 -9.40 2.36 4.48
C VAL A 55 -10.08 3.22 3.42
N ARG A 56 -10.10 2.76 2.17
CA ARG A 56 -10.76 3.44 1.05
C ARG A 56 -12.25 3.69 1.35
N GLU A 57 -12.98 2.68 1.81
CA GLU A 57 -14.39 2.81 2.16
C GLU A 57 -14.61 3.80 3.32
N ILE A 58 -13.75 3.77 4.35
CA ILE A 58 -13.86 4.67 5.51
C ILE A 58 -13.61 6.14 5.13
N CYS A 59 -12.70 6.40 4.20
CA CYS A 59 -12.29 7.77 3.83
C CYS A 59 -12.87 8.29 2.51
N ASP A 60 -13.77 7.53 1.86
CA ASP A 60 -14.25 7.78 0.48
C ASP A 60 -13.09 8.00 -0.51
N GLY A 61 -12.06 7.16 -0.37
CA GLY A 61 -10.82 7.24 -1.13
C GLY A 61 -10.91 6.65 -2.54
N ARG A 62 -9.89 6.95 -3.35
CA ARG A 62 -9.67 6.31 -4.65
C ARG A 62 -8.36 5.53 -4.62
N VAL A 63 -8.39 4.31 -5.16
CA VAL A 63 -7.25 3.41 -5.20
C VAL A 63 -7.12 2.81 -6.59
N GLU A 64 -5.90 2.76 -7.11
CA GLU A 64 -5.54 2.07 -8.35
C GLU A 64 -4.57 0.93 -8.03
N GLY A 65 -4.58 -0.15 -8.84
CA GLY A 65 -3.67 -1.28 -8.67
C GLY A 65 -4.03 -2.23 -7.51
N LEU A 66 -5.25 -2.18 -6.98
CA LEU A 66 -5.72 -3.06 -5.91
C LEU A 66 -6.02 -4.49 -6.41
N LYS A 67 -4.97 -5.21 -6.79
CA LYS A 67 -5.02 -6.60 -7.27
C LYS A 67 -3.91 -7.44 -6.66
N GLU A 68 -4.13 -8.75 -6.58
CA GLU A 68 -3.12 -9.67 -6.05
C GLU A 68 -1.85 -9.61 -6.90
N GLY A 69 -0.70 -9.56 -6.23
CA GLY A 69 0.60 -9.44 -6.89
C GLY A 69 0.93 -8.06 -7.46
N SER A 70 0.10 -7.02 -7.28
CA SER A 70 0.46 -5.67 -7.72
C SER A 70 1.72 -5.17 -7.01
N MET A 71 2.58 -4.49 -7.77
CA MET A 71 3.89 -3.98 -7.37
C MET A 71 3.86 -2.50 -7.06
#